data_AF-A0A257UUZ6-F1
#
_entry.id   AF-A0A257UUZ6-F1
#
_cell.length_a   1.000
_cell.length_b   1.000
_cell.length_c   1.000
_cell.angle_alpha   90.00
_cell.angle_beta   90.00
_cell.angle_gamma   90.00
#
_symmetry.space_group_name_H-M   'P 1'
#
loop_
_entity.id
_entity.type
_entity.pdbx_description
1 polymer ?
#
loop_
_entity_poly.entity_id
_entity_poly.type
_entity_poly.pdbx_seq_one_letter_code
_entity_poly.pdbx_strand_id
1 'polypeptide(L)'
;MTSKLTRRNLQIAIAVAGIVPVGAGLGGILLGTNFAGDPQSLPDLTSMYVYLSGLLLAIGLIFYASIPHIERHTARVRLLTLIVAIGGLARLAGIFLHGIPGPSMFFGLFMELVVTPFLCWWQSRIAVSG
;
A
#
# COMPACT_ATOMS: atom_id res chain seq x y z
N MET A 1 1.68 29.52 -11.14
CA MET A 1 0.39 28.99 -10.62
C MET A 1 0.28 27.45 -10.68
N THR A 2 1.12 26.76 -11.45
CA THR A 2 1.09 25.30 -11.68
C THR A 2 1.51 24.42 -10.48
N SER A 3 2.41 24.87 -9.59
CA SER A 3 2.93 23.99 -8.52
C SER A 3 1.90 23.60 -7.45
N LYS A 4 0.99 24.52 -7.07
CA LYS A 4 -0.05 24.27 -6.06
C LYS A 4 -1.10 23.26 -6.53
N LEU A 5 -1.49 23.33 -7.81
CA LEU A 5 -2.46 22.41 -8.40
C LEU A 5 -1.87 20.99 -8.46
N THR A 6 -0.62 20.87 -8.90
CA THR A 6 0.12 19.59 -8.96
C THR A 6 0.29 18.97 -7.58
N ARG A 7 0.58 19.77 -6.55
CA ARG A 7 0.64 19.32 -5.15
C ARG A 7 -0.71 18.78 -4.66
N ARG A 8 -1.80 19.51 -4.90
CA ARG A 8 -3.14 19.09 -4.44
C ARG A 8 -3.59 17.82 -5.14
N ASN A 9 -3.27 17.66 -6.43
CA ASN A 9 -3.55 16.44 -7.17
C ASN A 9 -2.78 15.24 -6.60
N LEU A 10 -1.52 15.39 -6.22
CA LEU A 10 -0.76 14.33 -5.54
C LEU A 10 -1.38 13.96 -4.19
N GLN A 11 -1.78 14.96 -3.39
CA GLN A 11 -2.43 14.71 -2.10
C GLN A 11 -3.72 13.90 -2.27
N ILE A 12 -4.55 14.25 -3.26
CA ILE A 12 -5.77 13.50 -3.60
C ILE A 12 -5.43 12.09 -4.06
N ALA A 13 -4.43 11.93 -4.94
CA ALA A 13 -4.03 10.63 -5.47
C ALA A 13 -3.55 9.69 -4.34
N ILE A 14 -2.74 10.19 -3.40
CA ILE A 14 -2.30 9.43 -2.22
C ILE A 14 -3.47 9.15 -1.28
N ALA A 15 -4.39 10.10 -1.09
CA ALA A 15 -5.59 9.89 -0.29
C ALA A 15 -6.45 8.74 -0.86
N VAL A 16 -6.66 8.71 -2.18
CA VAL A 16 -7.42 7.64 -2.84
C VAL A 16 -6.67 6.32 -2.80
N ALA A 17 -5.38 6.31 -3.13
CA ALA A 17 -4.57 5.09 -3.13
C ALA A 17 -4.45 4.48 -1.73
N GLY A 18 -4.34 5.32 -0.69
CA GLY A 18 -4.26 4.88 0.70
C GLY A 18 -5.52 4.22 1.24
N ILE A 19 -6.68 4.35 0.56
CA ILE A 19 -7.90 3.59 0.89
C ILE A 19 -7.63 2.09 0.81
N VAL A 20 -6.78 1.65 -0.13
CA VAL A 20 -6.46 0.23 -0.33
C VAL A 20 -5.76 -0.38 0.89
N PRO A 21 -4.58 0.08 1.33
CA PRO A 21 -3.91 -0.49 2.50
C PRO A 21 -4.71 -0.28 3.80
N VAL A 22 -5.41 0.84 3.96
CA VAL A 22 -6.24 1.09 5.15
C VAL A 22 -7.44 0.14 5.18
N GLY A 23 -8.17 0.03 4.07
CA GLY A 23 -9.36 -0.82 3.96
C GLY A 23 -9.01 -2.30 4.03
N ALA A 24 -8.00 -2.75 3.28
CA ALA A 24 -7.54 -4.14 3.31
C ALA A 24 -6.93 -4.50 4.67
N GLY A 25 -6.15 -3.60 5.28
CA GLY A 25 -5.60 -3.81 6.62
C GLY A 25 -6.67 -3.90 7.70
N LEU A 26 -7.64 -2.97 7.72
CA LEU A 26 -8.78 -3.03 8.65
C LEU A 26 -9.64 -4.28 8.41
N GLY A 27 -9.96 -4.59 7.15
CA GLY A 27 -10.72 -5.78 6.78
C GLY A 27 -10.05 -7.06 7.25
N GLY A 28 -8.74 -7.19 7.03
CA GLY A 28 -7.98 -8.36 7.46
C GLY A 28 -7.81 -8.48 8.98
N ILE A 29 -7.77 -7.37 9.72
CA ILE A 29 -7.80 -7.40 11.20
C ILE A 29 -9.18 -7.88 11.69
N LEU A 30 -10.26 -7.29 11.17
CA LEU A 30 -11.62 -7.51 11.69
C LEU A 30 -12.19 -8.86 11.28
N LEU A 31 -11.87 -9.33 10.08
CA LEU A 31 -12.45 -10.55 9.51
C LEU A 31 -11.46 -11.71 9.48
N GLY A 32 -10.16 -11.47 9.69
CA GLY A 32 -9.12 -12.48 9.55
C GLY A 32 -9.03 -12.99 8.11
N THR A 33 -8.71 -14.27 7.96
CA THR A 33 -8.61 -15.00 6.68
C THR A 33 -9.94 -15.11 5.93
N ASN A 34 -11.09 -14.89 6.59
CA ASN A 34 -12.38 -14.73 5.91
C ASN A 34 -12.34 -13.61 4.85
N PHE A 35 -11.57 -12.53 5.12
CA PHE A 35 -11.41 -11.43 4.15
C PHE A 35 -10.73 -11.89 2.85
N ALA A 36 -9.85 -12.88 2.96
CA ALA A 36 -9.18 -13.51 1.82
C ALA A 36 -10.01 -14.65 1.19
N GLY A 37 -11.22 -14.93 1.70
CA GLY A 37 -12.07 -16.02 1.23
C GLY A 37 -11.67 -17.40 1.76
N ASP A 38 -10.89 -17.47 2.84
CA ASP A 38 -10.48 -18.72 3.49
C ASP A 38 -10.99 -18.81 4.93
N PRO A 39 -12.26 -19.23 5.14
CA PRO A 39 -12.91 -19.18 6.45
C PRO A 39 -12.52 -20.32 7.41
N GLN A 40 -11.72 -21.29 6.96
CA GLN A 40 -11.37 -22.50 7.73
C GLN A 40 -9.85 -22.65 7.90
N SER A 41 -9.11 -21.55 7.84
CA SER A 41 -7.66 -21.55 8.00
C SER A 41 -7.24 -21.95 9.43
N LEU A 42 -6.06 -22.56 9.53
CA LEU A 42 -5.43 -22.89 10.80
C LEU A 42 -5.21 -21.61 11.65
N PRO A 43 -5.37 -21.67 12.99
CA PRO A 43 -5.19 -20.51 13.87
C PRO A 43 -3.84 -19.79 13.70
N ASP A 44 -2.76 -20.54 13.47
CA ASP A 44 -1.43 -19.97 13.25
C ASP A 44 -1.35 -19.14 11.97
N LEU A 45 -2.00 -19.60 10.89
CA LEU A 45 -2.10 -18.86 9.64
C LEU A 45 -2.99 -17.61 9.79
N THR A 46 -4.10 -17.73 10.52
CA THR A 46 -4.98 -16.61 10.85
C THR A 46 -4.23 -15.54 11.66
N SER A 47 -3.43 -15.94 12.65
CA SER A 47 -2.61 -15.05 13.46
C SER A 47 -1.61 -14.27 12.61
N MET A 48 -0.87 -14.96 11.74
CA MET A 48 0.06 -14.34 10.80
C MET A 48 -0.66 -13.37 9.84
N TYR A 49 -1.83 -13.76 9.33
CA TYR A 49 -2.63 -12.92 8.44
C TYR A 49 -3.11 -11.62 9.12
N VAL A 50 -3.61 -11.70 10.35
CA VAL A 50 -4.04 -10.53 11.14
C VAL A 50 -2.85 -9.62 11.44
N TYR A 51 -1.68 -10.20 11.79
CA TYR A 51 -0.44 -9.44 12.00
C TYR A 51 -0.03 -8.65 10.74
N LEU A 52 0.03 -9.32 9.58
CA LEU A 52 0.37 -8.67 8.31
C LEU A 52 -0.67 -7.60 7.91
N SER A 53 -1.94 -7.83 8.21
CA SER A 53 -3.01 -6.85 7.99
C SER A 53 -2.83 -5.60 8.86
N GLY A 54 -2.38 -5.76 10.11
CA GLY A 54 -2.00 -4.65 10.98
C GLY A 54 -0.83 -3.83 10.46
N LEU A 55 0.21 -4.49 9.92
CA LEU A 55 1.32 -3.79 9.26
C LEU A 55 0.86 -3.01 8.03
N LEU A 56 -0.01 -3.61 7.21
CA LEU A 56 -0.57 -2.96 6.02
C LEU A 56 -1.40 -1.73 6.39
N LEU A 57 -2.23 -1.84 7.43
CA LEU A 57 -2.98 -0.71 7.97
C LEU A 57 -2.05 0.41 8.42
N ALA A 58 -1.02 0.09 9.20
CA ALA A 58 -0.05 1.06 9.68
C ALA A 58 0.65 1.79 8.52
N ILE A 59 1.06 1.08 7.47
CA ILE A 59 1.62 1.67 6.24
C ILE A 59 0.65 2.69 5.63
N GLY A 60 -0.62 2.31 5.47
CA GLY A 60 -1.66 3.20 4.94
C GLY A 60 -1.87 4.46 5.79
N LEU A 61 -1.91 4.31 7.11
CA LEU A 61 -2.04 5.44 8.04
C LEU A 61 -0.83 6.37 8.01
N ILE A 62 0.39 5.84 7.86
CA ILE A 62 1.61 6.66 7.75
C ILE A 62 1.62 7.42 6.41
N PHE A 63 1.12 6.83 5.31
CA PHE A 63 0.89 7.57 4.06
C PHE A 63 -0.09 8.73 4.28
N TYR A 64 -1.23 8.48 4.93
CA TYR A 64 -2.22 9.53 5.24
C TYR A 64 -1.65 10.63 6.12
N ALA A 65 -0.90 10.29 7.16
CA ALA A 65 -0.22 11.25 8.02
C ALA A 65 0.79 12.12 7.25
N SER A 66 1.28 11.66 6.09
CA SER A 66 2.21 12.40 5.25
C SER A 66 1.52 13.37 4.28
N ILE A 67 0.20 13.26 4.07
CA ILE A 67 -0.54 14.07 3.08
C ILE A 67 -0.43 15.59 3.31
N PRO A 68 -0.62 16.14 4.52
CA PRO A 68 -0.69 17.60 4.72
C PRO A 68 0.58 18.35 4.27
N HIS A 69 1.74 17.70 4.37
CA HIS A 69 3.06 18.25 4.04
C HIS A 69 3.88 17.26 3.19
N ILE A 70 3.24 16.65 2.19
CA ILE A 70 3.80 15.54 1.41
C ILE A 70 5.17 15.86 0.78
N GLU A 71 5.41 17.11 0.38
CA GLU A 71 6.69 17.58 -0.16
C GLU A 71 7.87 17.50 0.82
N ARG A 72 7.60 17.59 2.14
CA ARG A 72 8.65 17.54 3.18
C ARG A 72 9.00 16.13 3.62
N HIS A 73 8.22 15.13 3.23
CA HIS A 73 8.29 13.77 3.78
C HIS A 73 8.91 12.75 2.81
N THR A 74 9.82 13.19 1.93
CA THR A 74 10.41 12.38 0.87
C THR A 74 11.06 11.09 1.38
N ALA A 75 11.82 11.14 2.47
CA ALA A 75 12.44 9.95 3.06
C ALA A 75 11.39 8.92 3.53
N ARG A 76 10.32 9.39 4.19
CA ARG A 76 9.23 8.55 4.69
C ARG A 76 8.45 7.92 3.54
N VAL A 77 8.08 8.71 2.52
CA VAL A 77 7.35 8.22 1.34
C VAL A 77 8.18 7.18 0.58
N ARG A 78 9.49 7.41 0.42
CA ARG A 78 10.40 6.43 -0.21
C ARG A 78 10.52 5.15 0.59
N LEU A 79 10.65 5.24 1.91
CA LEU A 79 10.74 4.07 2.77
C LEU A 79 9.47 3.22 2.69
N LEU A 80 8.29 3.84 2.81
CA LEU A 80 7.02 3.13 2.67
C LEU A 80 6.87 2.50 1.28
N THR A 81 7.27 3.23 0.23
CA THR A 81 7.25 2.73 -1.15
C THR A 81 8.16 1.52 -1.31
N LEU A 82 9.36 1.56 -0.72
CA LEU A 82 10.30 0.44 -0.76
C LEU A 82 9.73 -0.78 -0.05
N ILE A 83 9.14 -0.62 1.15
CA ILE A 83 8.50 -1.71 1.89
C ILE A 83 7.40 -2.36 1.05
N VAL A 84 6.52 -1.53 0.46
CA VAL A 84 5.40 -1.99 -0.38
C VAL A 84 5.92 -2.68 -1.64
N ALA A 85 6.93 -2.13 -2.31
CA ALA A 85 7.52 -2.71 -3.51
C ALA A 85 8.20 -4.05 -3.23
N ILE A 86 8.94 -4.17 -2.11
CA ILE A 86 9.52 -5.45 -1.67
C ILE A 86 8.41 -6.48 -1.41
N GLY A 87 7.33 -6.07 -0.75
CA GLY A 87 6.15 -6.92 -0.55
C GLY A 87 5.54 -7.39 -1.88
N GLY A 88 5.38 -6.48 -2.85
CA GLY A 88 4.89 -6.80 -4.18
C GLY A 88 5.83 -7.73 -4.97
N LEU A 89 7.14 -7.58 -4.84
CA LEU A 89 8.12 -8.48 -5.47
C LEU A 89 8.06 -9.87 -4.84
N ALA A 90 7.95 -9.96 -3.52
CA ALA A 90 7.76 -11.23 -2.83
C ALA A 90 6.44 -11.91 -3.26
N ARG A 91 5.38 -11.12 -3.42
CA ARG A 91 4.09 -11.59 -3.92
C ARG A 91 4.17 -12.08 -5.37
N LEU A 92 4.88 -11.35 -6.24
CA LEU A 92 5.13 -11.75 -7.63
C LEU A 92 5.91 -13.07 -7.69
N ALA A 93 6.99 -13.19 -6.90
CA ALA A 93 7.74 -14.44 -6.76
C ALA A 93 6.82 -15.59 -6.26
N GLY A 94 5.93 -15.29 -5.32
CA GLY A 94 4.92 -16.21 -4.80
C GLY A 94 4.01 -16.80 -5.89
N ILE A 95 3.69 -16.06 -6.94
CA ILE A 95 2.89 -16.57 -8.08
C ILE A 95 3.63 -17.72 -8.78
N PHE A 96 4.93 -17.57 -9.00
CA PHE A 96 5.75 -18.58 -9.66
C PHE A 96 6.04 -19.79 -8.77
N LEU A 97 6.08 -19.59 -7.45
CA LEU A 97 6.45 -20.62 -6.47
C LEU A 97 5.26 -21.40 -5.91
N HIS A 98 4.11 -20.75 -5.73
CA HIS A 98 2.95 -21.30 -5.02
C HIS A 98 1.65 -21.29 -5.87
N GLY A 99 1.70 -20.78 -7.10
CA GLY A 99 0.58 -20.77 -8.03
C GLY A 99 -0.17 -19.45 -8.10
N ILE A 100 -1.17 -19.41 -8.99
CA ILE A 100 -1.89 -18.18 -9.33
C ILE A 100 -2.97 -17.87 -8.28
N PRO A 101 -2.93 -16.70 -7.65
CA PRO A 101 -3.92 -16.27 -6.68
C PRO A 101 -5.20 -15.73 -7.34
N GLY A 102 -6.22 -15.45 -6.51
CA GLY A 102 -7.47 -14.83 -6.96
C GLY A 102 -7.32 -13.39 -7.49
N PRO A 103 -8.35 -12.84 -8.16
CA PRO A 103 -8.30 -11.53 -8.83
C PRO A 103 -7.92 -10.35 -7.95
N SER A 104 -8.32 -10.37 -6.67
CA SER A 104 -7.99 -9.34 -5.68
C SER A 104 -6.48 -9.20 -5.45
N MET A 105 -5.73 -10.30 -5.59
CA MET A 105 -4.27 -10.28 -5.43
C MET A 105 -3.57 -9.57 -6.60
N PHE A 106 -4.08 -9.71 -7.83
CA PHE A 106 -3.55 -8.98 -8.99
C PHE A 106 -3.77 -7.47 -8.84
N PHE A 107 -4.91 -7.06 -8.31
CA PHE A 107 -5.15 -5.66 -7.98
C PHE A 107 -4.15 -5.15 -6.94
N GLY A 108 -3.92 -5.90 -5.86
CA GLY A 108 -2.90 -5.58 -4.85
C GLY A 108 -1.49 -5.47 -5.46
N LEU A 109 -1.14 -6.41 -6.35
CA LEU A 109 0.15 -6.43 -7.02
C LEU A 109 0.36 -5.21 -7.93
N PHE A 110 -0.68 -4.79 -8.66
CA PHE A 110 -0.66 -3.57 -9.44
C PHE A 110 -0.48 -2.33 -8.56
N MET A 111 -1.17 -2.27 -7.42
CA MET A 111 -1.00 -1.19 -6.46
C MET A 111 0.43 -1.13 -5.90
N GLU A 112 1.03 -2.29 -5.61
CA GLU A 112 2.36 -2.41 -5.01
C GLU A 112 3.50 -2.07 -5.98
N LEU A 113 3.43 -2.58 -7.22
CA LEU A 113 4.52 -2.50 -8.18
C LEU A 113 4.38 -1.37 -9.21
N VAL A 114 3.19 -0.80 -9.38
CA VAL A 114 2.94 0.25 -10.37
C VAL A 114 2.51 1.54 -9.68
N VAL A 115 1.39 1.52 -8.96
CA VAL A 115 0.80 2.75 -8.40
C VAL A 115 1.69 3.37 -7.34
N THR A 116 2.14 2.59 -6.36
CA THR A 116 2.94 3.13 -5.24
C THR A 116 4.29 3.71 -5.71
N PRO A 117 5.09 3.02 -6.56
CA PRO A 117 6.32 3.60 -7.11
C PRO A 117 6.08 4.84 -7.97
N PHE A 118 5.01 4.84 -8.77
CA PHE A 118 4.63 6.00 -9.57
C PHE A 118 4.31 7.23 -8.70
N LEU A 119 3.51 7.05 -7.64
CA LEU A 119 3.19 8.13 -6.70
C LEU A 119 4.44 8.65 -5.98
N CYS A 120 5.36 7.76 -5.60
CA CYS A 120 6.64 8.15 -5.00
C CYS A 120 7.53 8.95 -5.96
N TRP A 121 7.59 8.54 -7.23
CA TRP A 121 8.29 9.28 -8.27
C TRP A 121 7.68 10.67 -8.48
N TRP A 122 6.35 10.75 -8.56
CA TRP A 122 5.63 12.03 -8.70
C TRP A 122 5.86 12.94 -7.49
N GLN A 123 5.82 12.40 -6.27
CA GLN A 123 6.18 13.13 -5.05
C GLN A 123 7.61 13.67 -5.12
N SER A 124 8.58 12.88 -5.61
CA SER A 124 9.97 13.32 -5.75
C SER A 124 10.12 14.50 -6.71
N ARG A 125 9.32 14.54 -7.79
CA ARG A 125 9.29 15.69 -8.72
C ARG A 125 8.77 16.96 -8.06
N ILE A 126 7.73 16.85 -7.24
CA ILE A 126 7.15 18.00 -6.52
C ILE A 126 8.11 18.49 -5.43
N ALA A 127 8.75 17.58 -4.69
CA ALA A 127 9.67 17.94 -3.60
C ALA A 127 10.93 18.68 -4.07
N VAL A 128 11.38 18.45 -5.31
CA VAL A 128 12.52 19.19 -5.90
C VAL A 128 12.10 20.56 -6.46
N SER A 129 10.79 20.76 -6.70
CA SER A 129 10.25 21.97 -7.35
C SER A 129 9.67 23.00 -6.38
N GLY A 130 9.71 22.75 -5.07
CA GLY A 130 9.18 23.62 -4.02
C GLY A 130 10.25 23.98 -3.00
#